data_AF-A0A0J7MQQ2-F1
#
_entry.id   AF-A0A0J7MQQ2-F1
#
_cell.length_a   1.000
_cell.length_b   1.000
_cell.length_c   1.000
_cell.angle_alpha   90.00
_cell.angle_beta   90.00
_cell.angle_gamma   90.00
#
_symmetry.space_group_name_H-M   'P 1'
#
loop_
_entity.id
_entity.type
_entity.pdbx_description
1 polymer ?
#
loop_
_entity_poly.entity_id
_entity_poly.type
_entity_poly.pdbx_seq_one_letter_code
_entity_poly.pdbx_strand_id
1 'polypeptide(L)'
;MSINAEPGFQDVLSALRQLKDEDRDCNLVFDSLAIRKQVMWDKQCQKYIGYCNYGNELHLEGSGTVATEVLVFMLVGISGKWKWPIGYFFIDKIKAVIQAEIIKTAFTLAGNAGVRVCSITCDGAITNIRTLEILG
;
A
#
# COMPACT_ATOMS: atom_id res chain seq x y z
N MET A 1 -13.49 16.71 11.05
CA MET A 1 -12.16 16.59 10.41
C MET A 1 -12.33 15.57 9.29
N SER A 2 -12.23 15.96 8.02
CA SER A 2 -12.32 14.99 6.92
C SER A 2 -10.97 14.28 6.84
N ILE A 3 -10.97 12.96 6.97
CA ILE A 3 -9.76 12.16 6.82
C ILE A 3 -9.55 11.98 5.31
N ASN A 4 -8.36 12.34 4.82
CA ASN A 4 -7.99 12.05 3.43
C ASN A 4 -7.88 10.54 3.27
N ALA A 5 -8.66 9.98 2.35
CA ALA A 5 -8.65 8.56 2.01
C ALA A 5 -8.41 8.41 0.50
N GLU A 6 -7.50 9.21 -0.06
CA GLU A 6 -7.02 9.04 -1.44
C GLU A 6 -5.98 7.92 -1.51
N PRO A 7 -5.77 7.28 -2.68
CA PRO A 7 -4.75 6.24 -2.85
C PRO A 7 -3.35 6.73 -2.48
N GLY A 8 -2.55 5.82 -1.94
CA GLY A 8 -1.25 6.11 -1.36
C GLY A 8 -1.14 5.63 0.09
N PHE A 9 0.00 5.92 0.71
CA PHE A 9 0.18 5.72 2.14
C PHE A 9 -0.61 6.78 2.94
N GLN A 10 -1.27 6.32 4.00
CA GLN A 10 -2.21 7.10 4.79
C GLN A 10 -1.54 7.69 6.04
N ASP A 11 -2.11 8.76 6.58
CA ASP A 11 -1.64 9.44 7.81
C ASP A 11 -1.76 8.58 9.09
N VAL A 12 -2.35 7.39 8.97
CA VAL A 12 -2.55 6.41 10.04
C VAL A 12 -1.23 6.04 10.75
N LEU A 13 -0.11 6.16 10.05
CA LEU A 13 1.24 5.90 10.55
C LEU A 13 1.61 6.80 11.75
N SER A 14 1.03 8.00 11.83
CA SER A 14 1.28 8.93 12.95
C SER A 14 0.82 8.37 14.30
N ALA A 15 -0.26 7.57 14.32
CA ALA A 15 -0.79 6.95 15.52
C ALA A 15 0.12 5.82 16.04
N LEU A 16 0.88 5.17 15.17
CA LEU A 16 1.81 4.09 15.55
C LEU A 16 2.93 4.58 16.48
N ARG A 17 3.24 5.89 16.46
CA ARG A 17 4.22 6.51 17.37
C ARG A 17 3.84 6.39 18.84
N GLN A 18 2.55 6.23 19.13
CA GLN A 18 2.01 6.10 20.48
C GLN A 18 2.10 4.66 21.02
N LEU A 19 2.53 3.70 20.20
CA LEU A 19 2.71 2.31 20.62
C LEU A 19 3.85 2.18 21.63
N LYS A 20 3.60 1.36 22.67
CA LYS A 20 4.62 0.90 23.61
C LYS A 20 5.68 0.09 22.88
N ASP A 21 6.90 0.08 23.40
CA ASP A 21 8.02 -0.56 22.72
C ASP A 21 7.83 -2.07 22.47
N GLU A 22 7.17 -2.76 23.40
CA GLU A 22 6.79 -4.18 23.30
C GLU A 22 5.81 -4.48 22.14
N ASP A 23 5.11 -3.48 21.62
CA ASP A 23 4.13 -3.61 20.54
C ASP A 23 4.62 -3.02 19.21
N ARG A 24 5.91 -2.67 19.11
CA ARG A 24 6.49 -2.05 17.91
C ARG A 24 6.98 -3.05 16.86
N ASP A 25 7.16 -4.32 17.21
CA ASP A 25 7.50 -5.36 16.24
C ASP A 25 6.27 -5.78 15.44
N CYS A 26 6.38 -5.75 14.11
CA CYS A 26 5.28 -5.99 13.19
C CYS A 26 5.70 -6.73 11.93
N ASN A 27 4.71 -7.31 11.27
CA ASN A 27 4.77 -7.90 9.94
C ASN A 27 4.15 -6.93 8.93
N LEU A 28 4.78 -6.76 7.77
CA LEU A 28 4.17 -6.08 6.63
C LEU A 28 3.38 -7.10 5.80
N VAL A 29 2.07 -6.99 5.78
CA VAL A 29 1.20 -7.80 4.94
C VAL A 29 0.75 -6.98 3.74
N PHE A 30 0.81 -7.55 2.56
CA PHE A 30 0.20 -6.94 1.38
C PHE A 30 -0.47 -7.98 0.49
N ASP A 31 -1.52 -7.55 -0.21
CA ASP A 31 -2.26 -8.38 -1.16
C ASP A 31 -2.93 -7.52 -2.24
N SER A 32 -3.17 -8.11 -3.40
CA SER A 32 -3.89 -7.50 -4.51
C SER A 32 -5.28 -8.10 -4.66
N LEU A 33 -6.31 -7.25 -4.58
CA LEU A 33 -7.71 -7.65 -4.71
C LEU A 33 -8.27 -7.19 -6.05
N ALA A 34 -8.93 -8.09 -6.79
CA ALA A 34 -9.59 -7.74 -8.04
C ALA A 34 -10.74 -6.75 -7.80
N ILE A 35 -10.81 -5.70 -8.63
CA ILE A 35 -11.90 -4.71 -8.62
C ILE A 35 -12.60 -4.68 -9.98
N ARG A 36 -13.81 -4.13 -10.00
CA ARG A 36 -14.55 -3.94 -11.25
C ARG A 36 -13.84 -2.89 -12.12
N LYS A 37 -13.44 -3.29 -13.33
CA LYS A 37 -12.92 -2.36 -14.35
C LYS A 37 -14.03 -1.40 -14.77
N GLN A 38 -13.97 -0.17 -14.32
CA GLN A 38 -14.97 0.84 -14.66
C GLN A 38 -14.39 2.24 -14.49
N VAL A 39 -14.54 3.08 -15.51
CA VAL A 39 -14.28 4.52 -15.43
C VAL A 39 -15.60 5.22 -15.17
N MET A 40 -15.63 6.13 -14.19
CA MET A 40 -16.82 6.89 -13.84
C MET A 40 -16.47 8.36 -13.61
N TRP A 41 -17.41 9.25 -13.90
CA TRP A 41 -17.31 10.65 -13.53
C TRP A 41 -17.73 10.83 -12.07
N ASP A 42 -16.80 11.24 -11.21
CA ASP A 42 -17.09 11.64 -9.85
C ASP A 42 -17.52 13.12 -9.84
N LYS A 43 -18.80 13.35 -9.55
CA LYS A 43 -19.38 14.70 -9.48
C LYS A 43 -18.88 15.50 -8.28
N GLN A 44 -18.45 14.85 -7.20
CA GLN A 44 -17.97 15.56 -6.02
C GLN A 44 -16.57 16.11 -6.25
N CYS A 45 -15.66 15.28 -6.77
CA CYS A 45 -14.29 15.67 -7.06
C CYS A 45 -14.10 16.28 -8.46
N GLN A 46 -15.15 16.32 -9.29
CA GLN A 46 -15.12 16.82 -10.67
C GLN A 46 -13.99 16.17 -11.51
N LYS A 47 -13.79 14.86 -11.34
CA LYS A 47 -12.73 14.08 -11.99
C LYS A 47 -13.25 12.73 -12.46
N TYR A 48 -12.62 12.18 -13.50
CA TYR A 48 -12.80 10.76 -13.82
C TYR A 48 -12.02 9.89 -12.83
N ILE A 49 -12.67 8.86 -12.28
CA ILE A 49 -12.08 7.86 -11.39
C ILE A 49 -12.11 6.48 -12.06
N GLY A 50 -11.32 5.54 -11.53
CA GLY A 50 -11.21 4.17 -12.06
C GLY A 50 -9.92 3.89 -12.83
N TYR A 51 -8.98 4.82 -12.82
CA TYR A 51 -7.64 4.64 -13.39
C TYR A 51 -6.64 4.17 -12.33
N CYS A 52 -5.52 3.62 -12.80
CA CYS A 52 -4.39 3.29 -11.95
C CYS A 52 -3.87 4.54 -11.24
N ASN A 53 -3.49 4.38 -9.98
CA ASN A 53 -2.92 5.41 -9.14
C ASN A 53 -1.86 4.77 -8.23
N TYR A 54 -0.59 5.01 -8.55
CA TYR A 54 0.58 4.53 -7.82
C TYR A 54 1.11 5.54 -6.78
N GLY A 55 0.35 6.61 -6.49
CA GLY A 55 0.77 7.70 -5.60
C GLY A 55 1.50 8.83 -6.33
N ASN A 56 1.55 10.00 -5.69
CA ASN A 56 1.88 11.32 -6.27
C ASN A 56 3.26 11.46 -6.97
N GLU A 57 4.15 10.48 -6.92
CA GLU A 57 5.50 10.55 -7.53
C GLU A 57 5.68 9.61 -8.74
N LEU A 58 4.73 8.71 -9.01
CA LEU A 58 4.78 7.73 -10.12
C LEU A 58 3.85 8.09 -11.29
N HIS A 59 3.52 9.37 -11.45
CA HIS A 59 2.61 9.90 -12.48
C HIS A 59 2.98 9.55 -13.94
N LEU A 60 4.15 8.97 -14.19
CA LEU A 60 4.63 8.61 -15.52
C LEU A 60 4.14 7.23 -16.00
N GLU A 61 3.74 6.32 -15.10
CA GLU A 61 3.17 5.02 -15.49
C GLU A 61 1.69 4.92 -15.07
N GLY A 62 0.76 5.02 -16.04
CA GLY A 62 -0.62 4.54 -15.84
C GLY A 62 -1.75 5.58 -15.72
N SER A 63 -1.50 6.87 -15.94
CA SER A 63 -2.54 7.93 -15.82
C SER A 63 -3.76 7.76 -16.75
N GLY A 64 -3.67 6.90 -17.77
CA GLY A 64 -4.80 6.51 -18.63
C GLY A 64 -5.20 5.03 -18.56
N THR A 65 -4.55 4.22 -17.72
CA THR A 65 -4.81 2.77 -17.64
C THR A 65 -5.91 2.50 -16.64
N VAL A 66 -6.97 1.79 -17.05
CA VAL A 66 -8.09 1.42 -16.16
C VAL A 66 -7.59 0.42 -15.12
N ALA A 67 -7.81 0.72 -13.85
CA ALA A 67 -7.41 -0.16 -12.76
C ALA A 67 -8.23 -1.46 -12.78
N THR A 68 -7.57 -2.56 -12.46
CA THR A 68 -8.15 -3.90 -12.45
C THR A 68 -8.06 -4.54 -11.08
N GLU A 69 -7.13 -4.06 -10.26
CA GLU A 69 -6.87 -4.53 -8.91
C GLU A 69 -6.62 -3.35 -7.97
N VAL A 70 -6.76 -3.59 -6.67
CA VAL A 70 -6.28 -2.71 -5.61
C VAL A 70 -5.21 -3.44 -4.80
N LEU A 71 -4.01 -2.88 -4.75
CA LEU A 71 -2.91 -3.37 -3.92
C LEU A 71 -2.99 -2.71 -2.55
N VAL A 72 -3.14 -3.50 -1.49
CA VAL A 72 -3.35 -3.01 -0.12
C VAL A 72 -2.16 -3.40 0.75
N PHE A 73 -1.71 -2.48 1.61
CA PHE A 73 -0.64 -2.69 2.58
C PHE A 73 -1.16 -2.53 4.01
N MET A 74 -0.77 -3.44 4.89
CA MET A 74 -1.14 -3.45 6.31
C MET A 74 0.07 -3.77 7.17
N LEU A 75 0.21 -3.07 8.29
CA LEU A 75 1.13 -3.47 9.35
C LEU A 75 0.35 -4.24 10.41
N VAL A 76 0.87 -5.40 10.81
CA VAL A 76 0.26 -6.29 11.79
C VAL A 76 1.26 -6.52 12.92
N GLY A 77 0.93 -6.12 14.14
CA GLY A 77 1.80 -6.35 15.30
C GLY A 77 2.01 -7.84 15.53
N ILE A 78 3.25 -8.26 15.79
CA ILE A 78 3.61 -9.67 16.03
C ILE A 78 2.89 -10.21 17.27
N SER A 79 2.63 -9.34 18.25
CA SER A 79 1.82 -9.66 19.43
C SER A 79 0.33 -9.95 19.11
N GLY A 80 -0.12 -9.69 17.87
CA GLY A 80 -1.50 -9.87 17.43
C GLY A 80 -2.48 -8.79 17.93
N LYS A 81 -2.01 -7.83 18.73
CA LYS A 81 -2.85 -6.82 19.37
C LYS A 81 -3.40 -5.77 18.41
N TRP A 82 -2.73 -5.54 17.28
CA TRP A 82 -3.11 -4.48 16.34
C TRP A 82 -2.82 -4.87 14.89
N LYS A 83 -3.65 -4.34 13.99
CA LYS A 83 -3.51 -4.42 12.53
C LYS A 83 -4.04 -3.15 11.89
N TRP A 84 -3.21 -2.47 11.10
CA TRP A 84 -3.49 -1.12 10.63
C TRP A 84 -3.23 -1.04 9.11
N PRO A 85 -4.26 -0.77 8.28
CA PRO A 85 -4.05 -0.58 6.85
C PRO A 85 -3.28 0.72 6.64
N ILE A 86 -2.06 0.64 6.12
CA ILE A 86 -1.16 1.79 5.99
C ILE A 86 -1.22 2.45 4.62
N GLY A 87 -1.77 1.78 3.61
CA GLY A 87 -1.88 2.35 2.27
C GLY A 87 -2.54 1.41 1.28
N TYR A 88 -3.00 1.98 0.17
CA TYR A 88 -3.53 1.21 -0.95
C TYR A 88 -3.31 1.93 -2.28
N PHE A 89 -3.23 1.18 -3.36
CA PHE A 89 -2.93 1.68 -4.70
C PHE A 89 -3.83 1.00 -5.72
N PHE A 90 -4.36 1.78 -6.66
CA PHE A 90 -5.10 1.23 -7.79
C PHE A 90 -4.12 0.84 -8.89
N ILE A 91 -4.16 -0.40 -9.34
CA ILE A 91 -3.15 -0.94 -10.25
C ILE A 91 -3.81 -1.73 -11.38
N ASP A 92 -3.03 -1.98 -12.43
CA ASP A 92 -3.31 -2.99 -13.44
C ASP A 92 -2.04 -3.82 -13.62
N LYS A 93 -2.02 -5.04 -13.06
CA LYS A 93 -0.88 -5.96 -13.15
C LYS A 93 0.47 -5.28 -12.86
N ILE A 94 0.66 -4.89 -11.61
CA ILE A 94 1.85 -4.16 -11.19
C ILE A 94 3.15 -4.90 -11.58
N LYS A 95 4.15 -4.13 -12.03
CA LYS A 95 5.49 -4.66 -12.27
C LYS A 95 6.20 -4.91 -10.93
N ALA A 96 6.90 -6.02 -10.83
CA ALA A 96 7.62 -6.41 -9.60
C ALA A 96 8.59 -5.32 -9.09
N VAL A 97 9.26 -4.59 -10.01
CA VAL A 97 10.16 -3.47 -9.68
C VAL A 97 9.41 -2.32 -9.00
N ILE A 98 8.25 -1.91 -9.55
CA ILE A 98 7.46 -0.81 -8.98
C ILE A 98 6.92 -1.23 -7.60
N GLN A 99 6.43 -2.47 -7.49
CA GLN A 99 5.96 -3.01 -6.22
C GLN A 99 7.06 -3.06 -5.16
N ALA A 100 8.30 -3.41 -5.55
CA ALA A 100 9.45 -3.37 -4.66
C ALA A 100 9.74 -1.95 -4.15
N GLU A 101 9.67 -0.94 -5.03
CA GLU A 101 9.83 0.46 -4.62
C GLU A 101 8.73 0.90 -3.64
N ILE A 102 7.47 0.54 -3.88
CA ILE A 102 6.37 0.84 -2.96
C ILE A 102 6.60 0.16 -1.59
N ILE A 103 7.08 -1.09 -1.56
CA ILE A 103 7.43 -1.80 -0.31
C ILE A 103 8.57 -1.10 0.43
N LYS A 104 9.62 -0.64 -0.28
CA LYS A 104 10.72 0.13 0.33
C LYS A 104 10.21 1.45 0.94
N THR A 105 9.25 2.12 0.27
CA THR A 105 8.58 3.29 0.83
C THR A 105 7.79 2.91 2.09
N ALA A 106 7.07 1.78 2.09
CA ALA A 106 6.37 1.29 3.28
C ALA A 106 7.32 1.04 4.46
N PHE A 107 8.49 0.44 4.23
CA PHE A 107 9.52 0.24 5.25
C PHE A 107 10.05 1.57 5.81
N THR A 108 10.38 2.51 4.93
CA THR A 108 10.83 3.86 5.34
C THR A 108 9.80 4.54 6.22
N LEU A 109 8.53 4.52 5.81
CA LEU A 109 7.43 5.13 6.55
C LEU A 109 7.15 4.44 7.89
N ALA A 110 7.20 3.11 7.93
CA ALA A 110 7.08 2.32 9.15
C ALA A 110 8.21 2.65 10.15
N GLY A 111 9.46 2.71 9.67
CA GLY A 111 10.61 3.11 10.48
C GLY A 111 10.48 4.53 11.03
N ASN A 112 10.03 5.48 10.20
CA ASN A 112 9.75 6.87 10.63
C ASN A 112 8.59 6.98 11.63
N ALA A 113 7.71 5.99 11.68
CA ALA A 113 6.65 5.87 12.68
C ALA A 113 7.13 5.19 13.97
N GLY A 114 8.35 4.64 13.98
CA GLY A 114 8.97 4.01 15.14
C GLY A 114 8.66 2.52 15.30
N VAL A 115 8.01 1.88 14.33
CA VAL A 115 7.76 0.43 14.35
C VAL A 115 8.83 -0.33 13.59
N ARG A 116 9.06 -1.58 13.97
CA ARG A 116 10.09 -2.48 13.43
C ARG A 116 9.41 -3.54 12.60
N VAL A 117 9.65 -3.54 11.29
CA VAL A 117 9.10 -4.55 10.38
C VAL A 117 10.07 -5.74 10.37
N CYS A 118 9.64 -6.87 10.96
CA CYS A 118 10.47 -8.06 11.12
C CYS A 118 10.23 -9.12 10.04
N SER A 119 9.11 -9.03 9.33
CA SER A 119 8.73 -9.96 8.28
C SER A 119 7.82 -9.29 7.25
N ILE A 120 7.71 -9.94 6.09
CA ILE A 120 6.78 -9.59 5.03
C ILE A 120 5.91 -10.81 4.70
N THR A 121 4.64 -10.60 4.37
CA THR A 121 3.71 -11.67 3.97
C THR A 121 2.88 -11.24 2.79
N CYS A 122 2.80 -12.10 1.78
CA CYS A 122 2.01 -11.95 0.58
C CYS A 122 1.56 -13.32 0.07
N ASP A 123 0.70 -13.34 -0.95
CA ASP A 123 0.35 -14.58 -1.64
C ASP A 123 1.51 -15.11 -2.51
N GLY A 124 1.29 -16.28 -3.12
CA GLY A 124 2.26 -16.95 -4.00
C GLY A 124 2.27 -16.46 -5.46
N ALA A 125 1.76 -15.27 -5.77
CA ALA A 125 1.76 -14.77 -7.14
C ALA A 125 3.19 -14.60 -7.68
N ILE A 126 3.40 -14.88 -8.98
CA ILE A 126 4.71 -14.78 -9.64
C ILE A 126 5.31 -13.38 -9.48
N THR A 127 4.49 -12.34 -9.55
CA THR A 127 4.93 -10.95 -9.35
C THR A 127 5.48 -10.76 -7.93
N ASN A 128 4.82 -11.31 -6.91
CA ASN A 128 5.24 -11.18 -5.51
C ASN A 128 6.56 -11.91 -5.26
N ILE A 129 6.72 -13.11 -5.81
CA ILE A 129 7.99 -13.85 -5.73
C ILE A 129 9.14 -13.02 -6.33
N ARG A 130 8.94 -12.46 -7.53
CA ARG A 130 9.95 -11.59 -8.18
C ARG A 130 10.22 -10.32 -7.38
N THR A 131 9.20 -9.74 -6.77
CA THR A 131 9.36 -8.56 -5.91
C THR A 131 10.23 -8.89 -4.70
N LEU A 132 10.03 -10.05 -4.06
CA LEU A 132 10.88 -10.50 -2.96
C LEU A 132 12.32 -10.72 -3.42
N GLU A 133 12.54 -11.35 -4.58
CA GLU A 133 13.89 -11.50 -5.17
C GLU A 133 14.60 -10.15 -5.41
N ILE A 134 13.85 -9.09 -5.76
CA ILE A 134 14.39 -7.73 -5.96
C ILE A 134 14.76 -7.07 -4.63
N LEU A 135 14.04 -7.39 -3.54
CA LEU A 135 14.27 -6.80 -2.22
C LEU A 135 15.51 -7.39 -1.53
N GLY A 136 15.94 -8.59 -1.93
CA GLY A 136 17.08 -9.33 -1.35
C GLY A 136 16.66 -10.26 -0.23
#